data_AF-A0AA41M6M9-F1
#
_entry.id   AF-A0AA41M6M9-F1
#
_cell.length_a   1.000
_cell.length_b   1.000
_cell.length_c   1.000
_cell.angle_alpha   90.00
_cell.angle_beta   90.00
_cell.angle_gamma   90.00
#
_symmetry.space_group_name_H-M   'P 1'
#
loop_
_entity.id
_entity.type
_entity.pdbx_description
1 polymer ?
#
loop_
_entity_poly.entity_id
_entity_poly.type
_entity_poly.pdbx_seq_one_letter_code
_entity_poly.pdbx_strand_id
1 'polypeptide(L)'
;MRIAIDLDGTLADIHTVFLEELEKQEDIVHSFEDLENYYFDEAPFSLKKFHRLARENWKNREIPLTDKEIPTHLEQLSQSHRVDIVTARDDVDRKILRNWLNRKNVKFQDLVVDKEKTHLNYDVLIDDSPSYIGDGMKILLYDRPYNKEVETGENSRRVEDFSEAREHIERKLV
;
A
#
# COMPACT_ATOMS: atom_id res chain seq x y z
N MET A 1 -10.06 -11.72 12.81
CA MET A 1 -10.15 -11.67 11.33
C MET A 1 -8.77 -11.95 10.74
N ARG A 2 -8.71 -12.39 9.48
CA ARG A 2 -7.52 -12.39 8.64
C ARG A 2 -7.52 -11.10 7.81
N ILE A 3 -6.50 -10.28 7.98
CA ILE A 3 -6.35 -8.98 7.34
C ILE A 3 -5.16 -9.06 6.39
N ALA A 4 -5.39 -8.70 5.14
CA ALA A 4 -4.33 -8.45 4.16
C ALA A 4 -4.03 -6.96 4.10
N ILE A 5 -2.76 -6.60 4.01
CA ILE A 5 -2.32 -5.21 3.93
C ILE A 5 -1.31 -5.09 2.80
N ASP A 6 -1.56 -4.20 1.85
CA ASP A 6 -0.62 -3.92 0.78
C ASP A 6 0.67 -3.25 1.29
N LEU A 7 1.73 -3.37 0.50
CA LEU A 7 3.00 -2.74 0.77
C LEU A 7 3.16 -1.38 0.09
N ASP A 8 3.09 -1.32 -1.23
CA ASP A 8 3.55 -0.16 -2.03
C ASP A 8 2.42 0.85 -2.19
N GLY A 9 2.51 2.01 -1.54
CA GLY A 9 1.40 2.97 -1.52
C GLY A 9 0.44 2.76 -0.36
N THR A 10 0.55 1.66 0.38
CA THR A 10 -0.20 1.48 1.64
C THR A 10 0.72 1.62 2.85
N LEU A 11 1.76 0.80 2.98
CA LEU A 11 2.72 0.88 4.10
C LEU A 11 3.97 1.67 3.74
N ALA A 12 4.49 1.46 2.53
CA ALA A 12 5.73 2.01 2.02
C ALA A 12 5.43 3.18 1.08
N ASP A 13 6.00 4.35 1.38
CA ASP A 13 5.84 5.53 0.54
C ASP A 13 6.84 5.49 -0.62
N ILE A 14 6.62 4.54 -1.50
CA ILE A 14 7.45 4.31 -2.69
C ILE A 14 7.27 5.43 -3.73
N HIS A 15 6.13 6.12 -3.72
CA HIS A 15 5.78 7.16 -4.68
C HIS A 15 6.62 8.41 -4.46
N THR A 16 6.78 8.88 -3.22
CA THR A 16 7.68 10.00 -2.90
C THR A 16 9.12 9.69 -3.31
N VAL A 17 9.62 8.51 -2.96
CA VAL A 17 11.00 8.10 -3.32
C VAL A 17 11.18 7.99 -4.84
N PHE A 18 10.14 7.56 -5.56
CA PHE A 18 10.13 7.54 -7.01
C PHE A 18 10.22 8.95 -7.61
N LEU A 19 9.40 9.90 -7.14
CA LEU A 19 9.38 11.28 -7.65
C LEU A 19 10.72 11.99 -7.40
N GLU A 20 11.32 11.80 -6.22
CA GLU A 20 12.67 12.31 -5.92
C GLU A 20 13.73 11.75 -6.89
N GLU A 21 13.66 10.45 -7.20
CA GLU A 21 14.61 9.82 -8.10
C GLU A 21 14.39 10.27 -9.55
N LEU A 22 13.14 10.49 -9.93
CA LEU A 22 12.76 10.99 -11.24
C LEU A 22 13.30 12.41 -11.47
N GLU A 23 13.12 13.31 -10.50
CA GLU A 23 13.67 14.67 -10.53
C GLU A 23 15.20 14.61 -10.65
N LYS A 24 15.86 13.78 -9.85
CA LYS A 24 17.32 13.64 -9.86
C LYS A 24 17.87 13.08 -11.18
N GLN A 25 17.20 12.09 -11.79
CA GLN A 25 17.70 11.43 -13.01
C GLN A 25 17.39 12.21 -14.28
N GLU A 26 16.27 12.93 -14.32
CA GLU A 26 15.71 13.48 -15.56
C GLU A 26 15.26 14.93 -15.47
N ASP A 27 15.44 15.60 -14.32
CA ASP A 27 15.01 16.99 -14.07
C ASP A 27 13.48 17.18 -14.24
N ILE A 28 12.73 16.09 -14.07
CA ILE A 28 11.26 16.10 -14.11
C ILE A 28 10.75 16.27 -12.67
N VAL A 29 10.30 17.49 -12.37
CA VAL A 29 9.63 17.81 -11.10
C VAL A 29 8.14 17.55 -11.24
N HIS A 30 7.59 16.72 -10.36
CA HIS A 30 6.15 16.46 -10.31
C HIS A 30 5.73 16.20 -8.86
N SER A 31 4.64 16.85 -8.43
CA SER A 31 4.17 16.71 -7.05
C SER A 31 3.47 15.38 -6.84
N PHE A 32 3.58 14.84 -5.63
CA PHE A 32 2.77 13.70 -5.23
C PHE A 32 1.27 14.01 -5.25
N GLU A 33 0.89 15.26 -4.92
CA GLU A 33 -0.50 15.71 -4.95
C GLU A 33 -1.06 15.91 -6.38
N ASP A 34 -0.18 16.02 -7.37
CA ASP A 34 -0.57 16.19 -8.79
C ASP A 34 -0.83 14.84 -9.48
N LEU A 35 -0.67 13.71 -8.78
CA LEU A 35 -0.99 12.40 -9.34
C LEU A 35 -2.52 12.23 -9.39
N GLU A 36 -3.09 12.30 -10.58
CA GLU A 36 -4.55 12.34 -10.77
C GLU A 36 -5.23 10.96 -10.78
N ASN A 37 -4.54 9.92 -11.27
CA ASN A 37 -5.08 8.57 -11.35
C ASN A 37 -4.03 7.49 -11.13
N TYR A 38 -4.47 6.29 -10.72
CA TYR A 38 -3.60 5.16 -10.37
C TYR A 38 -2.67 4.70 -11.50
N TYR A 39 -3.04 4.95 -12.76
CA TYR A 39 -2.26 4.56 -13.94
C TYR A 39 -1.28 5.63 -14.42
N PHE A 40 -1.33 6.82 -13.80
CA PHE A 40 -0.54 8.00 -14.15
C PHE A 40 -0.77 8.52 -15.58
N ASP A 41 -2.01 8.43 -16.08
CA ASP A 41 -2.31 8.75 -17.50
C ASP A 41 -1.90 10.17 -17.91
N GLU A 42 -1.99 11.16 -17.01
CA GLU A 42 -1.65 12.57 -17.26
C GLU A 42 -0.25 12.96 -16.76
N ALA A 43 0.50 12.01 -16.19
CA ALA A 43 1.83 12.27 -15.64
C ALA A 43 2.91 12.31 -16.74
N PRO A 44 4.04 13.01 -16.52
CA PRO A 44 5.17 13.04 -17.47
C PRO A 44 5.99 11.73 -17.49
N PHE A 45 5.46 10.64 -16.93
CA PHE A 45 6.10 9.33 -16.86
C PHE A 45 5.06 8.22 -16.95
N SER A 46 5.49 7.03 -17.38
CA SER A 46 4.60 5.87 -17.48
C SER A 46 4.60 5.03 -16.21
N LEU A 47 3.51 4.27 -15.99
CA LEU A 47 3.44 3.22 -14.97
C LEU A 47 4.60 2.21 -15.07
N LYS A 48 5.01 1.86 -16.30
CA LYS A 48 6.17 0.98 -16.54
C LYS A 48 7.46 1.59 -15.98
N LYS A 49 7.64 2.90 -16.13
CA LYS A 49 8.80 3.62 -15.58
C LYS A 49 8.73 3.68 -14.06
N PHE A 50 7.56 3.93 -13.49
CA PHE A 50 7.32 3.82 -12.04
C PHE A 50 7.76 2.46 -11.51
N HIS A 51 7.25 1.35 -12.06
CA HIS A 51 7.62 0.02 -11.58
C HIS A 51 9.12 -0.27 -11.68
N ARG A 52 9.77 0.16 -12.78
CA ARG A 52 11.22 0.00 -12.95
C ARG A 52 12.00 0.73 -11.87
N LEU A 53 11.72 2.02 -11.66
CA LEU A 53 12.43 2.84 -10.67
C LEU A 53 12.08 2.42 -9.24
N ALA A 54 10.82 2.05 -8.96
CA ALA A 54 10.41 1.49 -7.67
C ALA A 54 11.21 0.23 -7.31
N ARG A 55 11.40 -0.69 -8.27
CA ARG A 55 12.23 -1.88 -8.09
C ARG A 55 13.69 -1.54 -7.76
N GLU A 56 14.25 -0.54 -8.43
CA GLU A 56 15.61 -0.05 -8.15
C GLU A 56 15.70 0.61 -6.77
N ASN A 57 14.70 1.41 -6.40
CA ASN A 57 14.59 2.08 -5.11
C ASN A 57 14.48 1.07 -3.96
N TRP A 58 13.69 0.01 -4.10
CA TRP A 58 13.62 -1.08 -3.10
C TRP A 58 14.98 -1.71 -2.79
N LYS A 59 15.90 -1.75 -3.76
CA LYS A 59 17.24 -2.34 -3.58
C LYS A 59 18.25 -1.37 -2.97
N ASN A 60 18.10 -0.08 -3.27
CA ASN A 60 19.18 0.89 -3.10
C ASN A 60 18.83 2.05 -2.16
N ARG A 61 17.56 2.22 -1.81
CA ARG A 61 17.07 3.33 -1.00
C ARG A 61 16.30 2.82 0.21
N GLU A 62 16.34 3.63 1.26
CA GLU A 62 15.45 3.43 2.41
C GLU A 62 14.12 4.11 2.09
N ILE A 63 13.05 3.31 1.97
CA ILE A 63 11.71 3.82 1.70
C ILE A 63 11.05 4.24 3.02
N PRO A 64 10.45 5.44 3.13
CA PRO A 64 9.74 5.84 4.34
C PRO A 64 8.43 5.07 4.50
N LEU A 65 7.91 5.04 5.72
CA LEU A 65 6.52 4.66 5.94
C LEU A 65 5.63 5.79 5.44
N THR A 66 4.45 5.43 4.95
CA THR A 66 3.41 6.36 4.53
C THR A 66 2.81 7.13 5.71
N ASP A 67 2.76 6.47 6.87
CA ASP A 67 2.46 7.04 8.17
C ASP A 67 3.41 6.42 9.22
N LYS A 68 4.00 7.28 10.06
CA LYS A 68 4.98 6.87 11.09
C LYS A 68 4.33 6.03 12.20
N GLU A 69 3.02 6.13 12.40
CA GLU A 69 2.30 5.40 13.45
C GLU A 69 1.80 4.02 13.01
N ILE A 70 1.99 3.64 11.75
CA ILE A 70 1.67 2.30 11.22
C ILE A 70 2.17 1.16 12.12
N PRO A 71 3.43 1.14 12.60
CA PRO A 71 3.90 0.08 13.47
C PRO A 71 3.06 -0.05 14.76
N THR A 72 2.64 1.07 15.34
CA THR A 72 1.78 1.12 16.52
C THR A 72 0.41 0.51 16.23
N HIS A 73 -0.21 0.90 15.11
CA HIS A 73 -1.52 0.38 14.70
C HIS A 73 -1.48 -1.11 14.35
N LEU A 74 -0.41 -1.58 13.70
CA LEU A 74 -0.25 -2.99 13.35
C LEU A 74 0.06 -3.87 14.56
N GLU A 75 0.80 -3.36 15.54
CA GLU A 75 0.97 -4.05 16.83
C GLU A 75 -0.40 -4.22 17.51
N GLN A 76 -1.23 -3.19 17.56
CA GLN A 76 -2.59 -3.26 18.12
C GLN A 76 -3.48 -4.27 17.38
N LEU A 77 -3.55 -4.20 16.05
CA LEU A 77 -4.34 -5.14 15.25
C LEU A 77 -3.86 -6.58 15.46
N SER A 78 -2.55 -6.80 15.55
CA SER A 78 -1.94 -8.13 15.75
C SER A 78 -2.30 -8.78 17.09
N GLN A 79 -2.83 -8.04 18.07
CA GLN A 79 -3.25 -8.59 19.36
C GLN A 79 -4.50 -9.47 19.26
N SER A 80 -5.37 -9.20 18.28
CA SER A 80 -6.68 -9.86 18.13
C SER A 80 -6.98 -10.33 16.71
N HIS A 81 -6.11 -10.03 15.75
CA HIS A 81 -6.26 -10.38 14.34
C HIS A 81 -4.99 -11.01 13.80
N ARG A 82 -5.15 -11.82 12.76
CA ARG A 82 -4.03 -12.23 11.92
C ARG A 82 -3.85 -11.19 10.83
N VAL A 83 -2.67 -10.61 10.76
CA VAL A 83 -2.23 -9.57 9.85
C VAL A 83 -1.13 -10.14 8.96
N ASP A 84 -1.41 -10.28 7.67
CA ASP A 84 -0.41 -10.65 6.67
C ASP A 84 -0.15 -9.44 5.75
N ILE A 85 1.10 -9.21 5.37
CA ILE A 85 1.45 -8.26 4.32
C ILE A 85 1.30 -8.98 2.99
N VAL A 86 0.54 -8.42 2.06
CA VAL A 86 0.22 -9.03 0.76
C VAL A 86 0.53 -8.04 -0.35
N THR A 87 1.54 -8.33 -1.16
CA THR A 87 2.00 -7.40 -2.20
C THR A 87 2.05 -8.06 -3.57
N ALA A 88 1.72 -7.29 -4.61
CA ALA A 88 1.92 -7.68 -6.00
C ALA A 88 3.40 -7.60 -6.44
N ARG A 89 4.29 -7.15 -5.55
CA ARG A 89 5.71 -6.88 -5.81
C ARG A 89 6.53 -8.16 -5.97
N ASP A 90 6.41 -8.80 -7.13
CA ASP A 90 7.10 -10.04 -7.51
C ASP A 90 8.51 -9.84 -8.11
N ASP A 91 8.86 -8.59 -8.45
CA ASP A 91 10.12 -8.24 -9.11
C ASP A 91 11.24 -7.80 -8.14
N VAL A 92 10.98 -7.84 -6.83
CA VAL A 92 11.93 -7.59 -5.73
C VAL A 92 12.08 -8.84 -4.86
N ASP A 93 13.31 -9.12 -4.41
CA ASP A 93 13.57 -10.26 -3.51
C ASP A 93 12.77 -10.11 -2.21
N ARG A 94 11.98 -11.14 -1.87
CA ARG A 94 11.17 -11.19 -0.64
C ARG A 94 11.98 -10.91 0.63
N LYS A 95 13.28 -11.23 0.66
CA LYS A 95 14.17 -10.90 1.78
C LYS A 95 14.39 -9.40 1.93
N ILE A 96 14.48 -8.66 0.83
CA ILE A 96 14.62 -7.19 0.87
C ILE A 96 13.37 -6.58 1.50
N LEU A 97 12.20 -6.97 1.02
CA LEU A 97 10.91 -6.50 1.54
C LEU A 97 10.74 -6.85 3.02
N ARG A 98 11.03 -8.10 3.40
CA ARG A 98 10.96 -8.57 4.79
C ARG A 98 11.93 -7.82 5.71
N ASN A 99 13.16 -7.56 5.24
CA ASN A 99 14.14 -6.81 6.01
C ASN A 99 13.70 -5.36 6.22
N TRP A 100 13.08 -4.73 5.22
CA TRP A 100 12.52 -3.39 5.37
C TRP A 100 11.39 -3.36 6.40
N LEU A 101 10.43 -4.29 6.32
CA LEU A 101 9.33 -4.43 7.31
C LEU A 101 9.88 -4.56 8.74
N ASN A 102 10.90 -5.41 8.93
CA ASN A 102 11.55 -5.58 10.22
C ASN A 102 12.22 -4.29 10.72
N ARG A 103 12.93 -3.56 9.84
CA ARG A 103 13.56 -2.28 10.21
C ARG A 103 12.54 -1.20 10.58
N LYS A 104 11.36 -1.23 9.95
CA LYS A 104 10.24 -0.35 10.28
C LYS A 104 9.44 -0.79 11.50
N ASN A 105 9.82 -1.88 12.17
CA ASN A 105 9.08 -2.49 13.28
C ASN A 105 7.63 -2.85 12.91
N VAL A 106 7.37 -3.14 11.64
CA VAL A 106 6.05 -3.58 11.19
C VAL A 106 5.79 -5.00 11.68
N LYS A 107 4.65 -5.18 12.34
CA LYS A 107 4.22 -6.46 12.91
C LYS A 107 3.27 -7.15 11.95
N PHE A 108 3.59 -8.39 11.62
CA PHE A 108 2.85 -9.22 10.68
C PHE A 108 3.18 -10.69 10.91
N GLN A 109 2.29 -11.59 10.51
CA GLN A 109 2.49 -13.04 10.61
C GLN A 109 3.16 -13.60 9.34
N ASP A 110 2.71 -13.20 8.15
CA ASP A 110 3.36 -13.60 6.89
C ASP A 110 3.48 -12.44 5.87
N LEU A 111 4.44 -12.58 4.97
CA LEU A 111 4.62 -11.74 3.79
C LEU A 111 4.28 -12.57 2.55
N VAL A 112 3.13 -12.36 1.95
CA VAL A 112 2.66 -13.05 0.74
C VAL A 112 2.93 -12.19 -0.48
N VAL A 113 3.43 -12.80 -1.55
CA VAL A 113 3.64 -12.13 -2.84
C VAL A 113 2.68 -12.74 -3.85
N ASP A 114 1.63 -11.99 -4.18
CA ASP A 114 0.57 -12.41 -5.10
C ASP A 114 -0.14 -11.19 -5.70
N LYS A 115 -0.54 -11.30 -6.97
CA LYS A 115 -1.29 -10.25 -7.69
C LYS A 115 -2.80 -10.42 -7.51
N GLU A 116 -3.29 -11.64 -7.29
CA GLU A 116 -4.72 -11.93 -7.10
C GLU A 116 -5.08 -11.93 -5.60
N LYS A 117 -4.95 -10.76 -4.96
CA LYS A 117 -5.09 -10.65 -3.49
C LYS A 117 -6.47 -11.03 -2.97
N THR A 118 -7.52 -10.77 -3.75
CA THR A 118 -8.92 -11.05 -3.41
C THR A 118 -9.23 -12.55 -3.32
N HIS A 119 -8.39 -13.42 -3.90
CA HIS A 119 -8.57 -14.88 -3.85
C HIS A 119 -7.92 -15.54 -2.62
N LEU A 120 -7.16 -14.81 -1.80
CA LEU A 120 -6.37 -15.38 -0.70
C LEU A 120 -7.15 -15.63 0.61
N ASN A 121 -8.49 -15.54 0.55
CA ASN A 121 -9.41 -15.81 1.66
C ASN A 121 -9.12 -14.97 2.92
N TYR A 122 -8.94 -13.66 2.71
CA TYR A 122 -8.88 -12.65 3.76
C TYR A 122 -10.27 -12.06 4.02
N ASP A 123 -10.52 -11.62 5.26
CA ASP A 123 -11.78 -10.98 5.62
C ASP A 123 -11.80 -9.50 5.18
N VAL A 124 -10.63 -8.86 5.14
CA VAL A 124 -10.41 -7.45 4.76
C VAL A 124 -9.07 -7.32 4.04
N LEU A 125 -9.02 -6.48 3.01
CA LEU A 125 -7.80 -5.96 2.40
C LEU A 125 -7.70 -4.45 2.61
N ILE A 126 -6.54 -3.98 3.07
CA ILE A 126 -6.17 -2.55 3.06
C ILE A 126 -5.19 -2.35 1.91
N ASP A 127 -5.56 -1.54 0.92
CA ASP A 127 -4.79 -1.35 -0.32
C ASP A 127 -5.12 0.02 -0.91
N ASP A 128 -4.15 0.71 -1.51
CA ASP A 128 -4.35 1.97 -2.24
C ASP A 128 -4.83 1.74 -3.68
N SER A 129 -4.71 0.51 -4.19
CA SER A 129 -5.17 0.15 -5.52
C SER A 129 -6.70 0.06 -5.57
N PRO A 130 -7.36 0.79 -6.47
CA PRO A 130 -8.80 0.66 -6.68
C PRO A 130 -9.18 -0.62 -7.43
N SER A 131 -8.20 -1.38 -7.95
CA SER A 131 -8.45 -2.53 -8.83
C SER A 131 -9.21 -3.69 -8.17
N TYR A 132 -9.25 -3.76 -6.84
CA TYR A 132 -9.94 -4.83 -6.10
C TYR A 132 -11.36 -4.46 -5.67
N ILE A 133 -11.82 -3.23 -5.97
CA ILE A 133 -13.18 -2.80 -5.67
C ILE A 133 -14.15 -3.57 -6.56
N GLY A 134 -15.14 -4.21 -5.93
CA GLY A 134 -16.16 -5.00 -6.64
C GLY A 134 -15.88 -6.51 -6.68
N ASP A 135 -14.70 -6.97 -6.25
CA ASP A 135 -14.31 -8.39 -6.25
C ASP A 135 -14.96 -9.22 -5.13
N GLY A 136 -15.92 -8.65 -4.38
CA GLY A 136 -16.68 -9.33 -3.32
C GLY A 136 -15.96 -9.45 -1.97
N MET A 137 -14.67 -9.11 -1.88
CA MET A 137 -13.95 -8.97 -0.61
C MET A 137 -14.17 -7.57 0.00
N LYS A 138 -14.14 -7.46 1.34
CA LYS A 138 -14.17 -6.14 1.98
C LYS A 138 -12.85 -5.40 1.75
N ILE A 139 -12.91 -4.24 1.11
CA ILE A 139 -11.76 -3.39 0.82
C ILE A 139 -11.78 -2.12 1.69
N LEU A 140 -10.65 -1.81 2.32
CA LEU A 140 -10.38 -0.49 2.86
C LEU A 140 -9.41 0.20 1.90
N LEU A 141 -9.93 1.08 1.05
CA LEU A 141 -9.15 1.82 0.06
C LEU A 141 -8.32 2.88 0.80
N TYR A 142 -7.01 2.67 0.89
CA TYR A 142 -6.10 3.59 1.57
C TYR A 142 -5.95 4.88 0.75
N ASP A 143 -6.21 6.03 1.37
CA ASP A 143 -6.29 7.29 0.64
C ASP A 143 -4.95 7.74 0.06
N ARG A 144 -4.97 8.07 -1.22
CA ARG A 144 -3.84 8.56 -1.99
C ARG A 144 -4.32 9.58 -3.02
N PRO A 145 -3.48 10.59 -3.38
CA PRO A 145 -3.86 11.58 -4.39
C PRO A 145 -4.45 10.97 -5.66
N TYR A 146 -3.80 9.93 -6.19
CA TYR A 146 -4.18 9.25 -7.43
C TYR A 146 -5.41 8.35 -7.34
N ASN A 147 -6.01 8.18 -6.16
CA ASN A 147 -7.24 7.42 -6.01
C ASN A 147 -8.39 8.26 -5.42
N LYS A 148 -8.23 9.58 -5.21
CA LYS A 148 -9.23 10.45 -4.57
C LYS A 148 -10.60 10.42 -5.26
N GLU A 149 -10.63 10.42 -6.59
CA GLU A 149 -11.86 10.41 -7.40
C GLU A 149 -12.49 9.01 -7.56
N VAL A 150 -11.88 7.96 -7.00
CA VAL A 150 -12.44 6.60 -7.08
C VAL A 150 -13.65 6.47 -6.16
N GLU A 151 -14.79 6.10 -6.74
CA GLU A 151 -15.99 5.76 -5.99
C GLU A 151 -15.84 4.44 -5.24
N THR A 152 -16.35 4.39 -4.02
CA THR A 152 -16.43 3.15 -3.22
C THR A 152 -17.86 2.64 -3.20
N GLY A 153 -18.04 1.32 -3.32
CA GLY A 153 -19.33 0.63 -3.26
C GLY A 153 -19.58 -0.11 -1.95
N GLU A 154 -20.60 -0.99 -1.94
CA GLU A 154 -21.10 -1.69 -0.73
C GLU A 154 -20.01 -2.43 0.08
N ASN A 155 -19.06 -3.07 -0.60
CA ASN A 155 -17.99 -3.85 0.02
C ASN A 155 -16.66 -3.10 0.10
N SER A 156 -16.63 -1.80 -0.14
CA SER A 156 -15.41 -1.00 -0.08
C SER A 156 -15.63 0.28 0.70
N ARG A 157 -14.59 0.79 1.34
CA ARG A 157 -14.64 2.07 2.03
C ARG A 157 -13.29 2.74 1.98
N ARG A 158 -13.26 4.04 1.70
CA ARG A 158 -12.04 4.85 1.78
C ARG A 158 -11.65 5.06 3.25
N VAL A 159 -10.36 5.02 3.53
CA VAL A 159 -9.78 5.34 4.83
C VAL A 159 -8.64 6.33 4.62
N GLU A 160 -8.71 7.47 5.30
CA GLU A 160 -7.76 8.59 5.14
C GLU A 160 -6.36 8.23 5.64
N ASP A 161 -6.29 7.42 6.69
CA ASP A 161 -5.06 6.98 7.31
C ASP A 161 -5.19 5.59 7.96
N PHE A 162 -4.09 5.14 8.56
CA PHE A 162 -4.04 3.83 9.20
C PHE A 162 -4.82 3.77 10.52
N SER A 163 -5.02 4.90 11.19
CA SER A 163 -5.87 4.98 12.38
C SER A 163 -7.33 4.72 12.03
N GLU A 164 -7.84 5.37 10.98
CA GLU A 164 -9.21 5.14 10.48
C GLU A 164 -9.39 3.69 10.01
N ALA A 165 -8.39 3.15 9.30
CA ALA A 165 -8.40 1.74 8.88
C ALA A 165 -8.53 0.78 10.07
N ARG A 166 -7.71 0.99 11.11
CA ARG A 166 -7.75 0.21 12.36
C ARG A 166 -9.11 0.35 13.06
N GLU A 167 -9.62 1.57 13.20
CA GLU A 167 -10.92 1.81 13.81
C GLU A 167 -12.04 1.10 13.07
N HIS A 168 -12.02 1.05 11.73
CA HIS A 168 -13.01 0.30 10.95
C HIS A 168 -12.93 -1.22 11.13
N ILE A 169 -11.75 -1.74 11.41
CA ILE A 169 -11.55 -3.16 11.70
C ILE A 169 -12.05 -3.47 13.12
N GLU A 170 -11.68 -2.63 14.10
CA GLU A 170 -12.03 -2.81 15.51
C GLU A 170 -13.52 -2.55 15.81
N ARG A 171 -14.17 -1.64 15.08
CA ARG A 171 -15.61 -1.34 15.25
C ARG A 171 -16.55 -2.50 14.90
N LYS A 172 -16.06 -3.66 14.44
CA LYS A 172 -16.86 -4.90 14.27
C LYS A 172 -17.23 -5.61 15.60
N LEU A 173 -17.55 -4.85 16.65
CA LEU A 173 -18.16 -5.33 17.90
C LEU A 173 -19.28 -4.39 18.38
N VAL A 174 -20.30 -4.14 17.55
CA VAL A 174 -21.71 -3.97 17.97
C VAL A 174 -22.62 -4.45 16.84
#